data_AF-A0A2H9QFJ7-F1
#
_entry.id   AF-A0A2H9QFJ7-F1
#
_cell.length_a   1.000
_cell.length_b   1.000
_cell.length_c   1.000
_cell.angle_alpha   90.00
_cell.angle_beta   90.00
_cell.angle_gamma   90.00
#
_symmetry.space_group_name_H-M   'P 1'
#
loop_
_entity.id
_entity.type
_entity.pdbx_description
1 polymer ?
#
loop_
_entity_poly.entity_id
_entity_poly.type
_entity_poly.pdbx_seq_one_letter_code
_entity_poly.pdbx_strand_id
1 'polypeptide(L)'
;MNLKERKQIELDPDYPKKQKALENLLNKIKKISEPNRSILLGFHEGYSIKNGNTIGTQIKNLYVLRRITEDFKVCLSKLTAKDLEGIRINWTKQKSPHAISRDLRVLKALIKHTNQKKLVSNENLNAPAPYSTIEGKLREEQIPKP
;
A
#
# COMPACT_ATOMS: atom_id res chain seq x y z
N MET A 1 9.52 10.14 -27.52
CA MET A 1 10.27 9.45 -26.44
C MET A 1 11.47 10.31 -26.06
N ASN A 2 11.52 10.79 -24.83
CA ASN A 2 12.56 11.74 -24.41
C ASN A 2 13.83 11.03 -23.90
N LEU A 3 14.91 11.79 -23.71
CA LEU A 3 16.21 11.27 -23.27
C LEU A 3 16.17 10.62 -21.86
N LYS A 4 15.32 11.10 -20.95
CA LYS A 4 15.13 10.54 -19.61
C LYS A 4 14.44 9.17 -19.67
N GLU A 5 13.42 9.02 -20.51
CA GLU A 5 12.71 7.76 -20.71
C GLU A 5 13.62 6.69 -21.31
N ARG A 6 14.47 7.07 -22.29
CA ARG A 6 15.46 6.16 -22.88
C ARG A 6 16.45 5.65 -21.82
N LYS A 7 17.00 6.53 -20.99
CA LYS A 7 17.90 6.16 -19.88
C LYS A 7 17.22 5.25 -18.85
N GLN A 8 15.93 5.46 -18.58
CA GLN A 8 15.20 4.59 -17.65
C GLN A 8 14.96 3.20 -18.22
N ILE A 9 14.79 3.06 -19.54
CA ILE A 9 14.64 1.75 -20.20
C ILE A 9 15.96 1.00 -20.23
N GLU A 10 17.07 1.71 -20.44
CA GLU A 10 18.41 1.11 -20.32
C GLU A 10 18.67 0.57 -18.90
N LEU A 11 18.17 1.26 -17.87
CA LEU A 11 18.30 0.85 -16.46
C LEU A 11 17.26 -0.20 -16.03
N ASP A 12 16.06 -0.17 -16.61
CA ASP A 12 14.94 -1.06 -16.31
C ASP A 12 14.20 -1.37 -17.62
N PRO A 13 14.53 -2.49 -18.31
CA PRO A 13 13.89 -2.85 -19.58
C PRO A 13 12.36 -3.02 -19.47
N ASP A 14 11.84 -3.31 -18.28
CA ASP A 14 10.40 -3.42 -18.02
C ASP A 14 9.72 -2.06 -17.79
N TYR A 15 10.47 -0.96 -17.80
CA TYR A 15 9.96 0.40 -17.56
C TYR A 15 8.72 0.75 -18.40
N PRO A 16 8.67 0.48 -19.73
CA PRO A 16 7.49 0.82 -20.54
C PRO A 16 6.24 0.04 -20.12
N LYS A 17 6.43 -1.23 -19.74
CA LYS A 17 5.36 -2.10 -19.25
C LYS A 17 4.83 -1.60 -17.90
N LYS A 18 5.73 -1.21 -17.00
CA LYS A 18 5.39 -0.64 -15.68
C LYS A 18 4.68 0.71 -15.86
N GLN A 19 5.16 1.57 -16.74
CA GLN A 19 4.55 2.87 -17.06
C GLN A 19 3.10 2.67 -17.57
N LYS A 20 2.90 1.78 -18.55
CA LYS A 20 1.55 1.44 -19.05
C LYS A 20 0.64 0.87 -17.95
N ALA A 21 1.18 0.05 -17.05
CA ALA A 21 0.43 -0.48 -15.92
C ALA A 21 0.02 0.62 -14.92
N LEU A 22 0.89 1.59 -14.66
CA LEU A 22 0.58 2.75 -13.83
C LEU A 22 -0.52 3.61 -14.47
N GLU A 23 -0.42 3.92 -15.76
CA GLU A 23 -1.45 4.67 -16.50
C GLU A 23 -2.82 3.99 -16.45
N ASN A 24 -2.85 2.67 -16.66
CA ASN A 24 -4.07 1.89 -16.55
C ASN A 24 -4.66 1.94 -15.13
N LEU A 25 -3.81 1.88 -14.09
CA LEU A 25 -4.27 1.98 -12.71
C LEU A 25 -4.83 3.38 -12.39
N LEU A 26 -4.17 4.44 -12.86
CA LEU A 26 -4.65 5.81 -12.71
C LEU A 26 -5.99 6.02 -13.43
N ASN A 27 -6.17 5.45 -14.63
CA ASN A 27 -7.44 5.47 -15.34
C ASN A 27 -8.55 4.73 -14.59
N LYS A 28 -8.24 3.65 -13.88
CA LYS A 28 -9.21 2.99 -12.98
C LYS A 28 -9.55 3.88 -11.78
N ILE A 29 -8.55 4.55 -11.18
CA ILE A 29 -8.77 5.47 -10.07
C ILE A 29 -9.65 6.67 -10.48
N LYS A 30 -9.51 7.18 -11.71
CA LYS A 30 -10.36 8.27 -12.23
C LYS A 30 -11.85 7.93 -12.25
N LYS A 31 -12.20 6.64 -12.30
CA LYS A 31 -13.58 6.13 -12.28
C LYS A 31 -14.12 5.91 -10.85
N ILE A 32 -13.30 6.03 -9.82
CA ILE A 32 -13.74 5.98 -8.42
C ILE A 32 -14.52 7.27 -8.10
N SER A 33 -15.55 7.16 -7.26
CA SER A 33 -16.33 8.31 -6.80
C SER A 33 -15.52 9.21 -5.86
N GLU A 34 -15.92 10.48 -5.80
CA GLU A 34 -15.43 11.38 -4.75
C GLU A 34 -15.95 10.93 -3.36
N PRO A 35 -15.19 11.21 -2.27
CA PRO A 35 -13.92 11.91 -2.22
C PRO A 35 -12.68 11.01 -2.44
N ASN A 36 -12.87 9.70 -2.60
CA ASN A 36 -11.78 8.73 -2.63
C ASN A 36 -10.84 8.93 -3.82
N ARG A 37 -11.39 9.31 -4.99
CA ARG A 37 -10.60 9.62 -6.17
C ARG A 37 -9.59 10.74 -5.90
N SER A 38 -10.05 11.88 -5.38
CA SER A 38 -9.17 13.01 -5.06
C SER A 38 -8.07 12.62 -4.08
N ILE A 39 -8.41 11.86 -3.02
CA ILE A 39 -7.42 11.40 -2.04
C ILE A 39 -6.36 10.49 -2.65
N LEU A 40 -6.75 9.55 -3.52
CA LEU A 40 -5.81 8.63 -4.18
C LEU A 40 -4.86 9.35 -5.14
N LEU A 41 -5.38 10.29 -5.94
CA LEU A 41 -4.57 11.09 -6.86
C LEU A 41 -3.65 12.05 -6.10
N GLY A 42 -4.17 12.73 -5.07
CA GLY A 42 -3.38 13.59 -4.19
C GLY A 42 -2.26 12.83 -3.48
N PHE A 43 -2.52 11.60 -3.02
CA PHE A 43 -1.49 10.74 -2.44
C PHE A 43 -0.44 10.31 -3.48
N HIS A 44 -0.85 10.01 -4.71
CA HIS A 44 0.09 9.69 -5.77
C HIS A 44 1.06 10.83 -6.05
N GLU A 45 0.54 12.04 -6.24
CA GLU A 45 1.35 13.23 -6.53
C GLU A 45 2.15 13.69 -5.30
N GLY A 46 1.46 13.86 -4.18
CA GLY A 46 1.98 14.49 -2.97
C GLY A 46 2.87 13.59 -2.11
N TYR A 47 2.76 12.26 -2.23
CA TYR A 47 3.62 11.31 -1.52
C TYR A 47 4.47 10.50 -2.49
N SER A 48 3.88 9.90 -3.52
CA SER A 48 4.63 8.92 -4.32
C SER A 48 5.61 9.57 -5.28
N ILE A 49 5.19 10.58 -6.03
CA ILE A 49 6.07 11.32 -6.96
C ILE A 49 7.06 12.19 -6.17
N LYS A 50 6.59 12.97 -5.19
CA LYS A 50 7.45 13.86 -4.39
C LYS A 50 8.56 13.14 -3.64
N ASN A 51 8.33 11.92 -3.16
CA ASN A 51 9.36 11.13 -2.49
C ASN A 51 10.24 10.29 -3.44
N GLY A 52 10.11 10.47 -4.76
CA GLY A 52 10.94 9.76 -5.74
C GLY A 52 10.69 8.24 -5.78
N ASN A 53 9.50 7.78 -5.41
CA ASN A 53 9.20 6.34 -5.44
C ASN A 53 9.31 5.81 -6.87
N THR A 54 9.93 4.64 -7.04
CA THR A 54 9.95 3.93 -8.34
C THR A 54 8.53 3.64 -8.81
N ILE A 55 8.31 3.55 -10.12
CA ILE A 55 6.98 3.24 -10.69
C ILE A 55 6.38 1.98 -10.07
N GLY A 56 7.19 0.94 -9.86
CA GLY A 56 6.73 -0.29 -9.20
C GLY A 56 6.18 -0.04 -7.79
N THR A 57 6.82 0.84 -7.02
CA THR A 57 6.32 1.26 -5.70
C THR A 57 5.07 2.12 -5.80
N GLN A 58 5.01 3.04 -6.77
CA GLN A 58 3.82 3.85 -7.01
C GLN A 58 2.59 2.98 -7.32
N ILE A 59 2.74 1.99 -8.21
CA ILE A 59 1.70 1.01 -8.57
C ILE A 59 1.24 0.23 -7.33
N LYS A 60 2.19 -0.32 -6.57
CA LYS A 60 1.87 -1.12 -5.36
C LYS A 60 1.06 -0.29 -4.36
N ASN A 61 1.50 0.94 -4.08
CA ASN A 61 0.82 1.82 -3.15
C ASN A 61 -0.62 2.12 -3.60
N LEU A 62 -0.79 2.55 -4.86
CA LEU A 62 -2.10 2.87 -5.42
C LEU A 62 -3.02 1.64 -5.46
N TYR A 63 -2.48 0.46 -5.78
CA TYR A 63 -3.26 -0.77 -5.83
C TYR A 63 -3.80 -1.14 -4.45
N VAL A 64 -2.97 -1.08 -3.41
CA VAL A 64 -3.39 -1.35 -2.02
C VAL A 64 -4.51 -0.39 -1.61
N LEU A 65 -4.31 0.91 -1.82
CA LEU A 65 -5.29 1.93 -1.39
C LEU A 65 -6.59 1.83 -2.19
N ARG A 66 -6.54 1.59 -3.50
CA ARG A 66 -7.73 1.35 -4.32
C ARG A 66 -8.50 0.12 -3.82
N ARG A 67 -7.82 -0.99 -3.52
CA ARG A 67 -8.48 -2.20 -3.00
C ARG A 67 -9.15 -1.94 -1.66
N ILE A 68 -8.55 -1.12 -0.79
CA ILE A 68 -9.22 -0.70 0.46
C ILE A 68 -10.54 0.01 0.16
N THR A 69 -10.57 0.92 -0.82
CA THR A 69 -11.81 1.62 -1.17
C THR A 69 -12.89 0.69 -1.73
N GLU A 70 -12.50 -0.25 -2.59
CA GLU A 70 -13.42 -1.14 -3.28
C GLU A 70 -13.96 -2.25 -2.35
N ASP A 71 -13.07 -2.87 -1.57
CA ASP A 71 -13.38 -4.05 -0.76
C ASP A 71 -14.15 -3.69 0.52
N PHE A 72 -13.87 -2.52 1.10
CA PHE A 72 -14.45 -2.11 2.38
C PHE A 72 -15.48 -0.98 2.24
N LYS A 73 -15.64 -0.41 1.04
CA LYS A 73 -16.55 0.71 0.76
C LYS A 73 -16.35 1.90 1.72
N VAL A 74 -15.11 2.14 2.12
CA VAL A 74 -14.74 3.19 3.09
C VAL A 74 -14.39 4.51 2.41
N CYS A 75 -14.55 5.60 3.16
CA CYS A 75 -14.07 6.93 2.77
C CYS A 75 -12.64 7.15 3.31
N LEU A 76 -11.64 7.23 2.43
CA LEU A 76 -10.23 7.36 2.80
C LEU A 76 -9.90 8.63 3.57
N SER A 77 -10.69 9.70 3.39
CA SER A 77 -10.53 10.96 4.15
C SER A 77 -11.19 10.93 5.53
N LYS A 78 -11.99 9.91 5.84
CA LYS A 78 -12.75 9.78 7.09
C LYS A 78 -12.66 8.36 7.68
N LEU A 79 -11.48 7.73 7.60
CA LEU A 79 -11.29 6.43 8.21
C LEU A 79 -11.52 6.51 9.73
N THR A 80 -12.00 5.40 10.29
CA THR A 80 -12.20 5.21 11.73
C THR A 80 -11.35 4.05 12.24
N ALA A 81 -11.20 3.94 13.56
CA ALA A 81 -10.53 2.78 14.16
C ALA A 81 -11.19 1.45 13.78
N LYS A 82 -12.52 1.43 13.67
CA LYS A 82 -13.31 0.26 13.27
C LYS A 82 -13.05 -0.14 11.81
N ASP A 83 -12.84 0.85 10.93
CA ASP A 83 -12.43 0.57 9.54
C ASP A 83 -11.06 -0.10 9.50
N LEU A 84 -10.10 0.40 10.28
CA LEU A 84 -8.75 -0.17 10.35
C LEU A 84 -8.76 -1.61 10.88
N GLU A 85 -9.57 -1.87 11.90
CA GLU A 85 -9.77 -3.21 12.44
C GLU A 85 -10.37 -4.15 11.37
N GLY A 86 -11.43 -3.72 10.68
CA GLY A 86 -12.06 -4.49 9.60
C GLY A 86 -11.09 -4.81 8.45
N ILE A 87 -10.28 -3.83 8.05
CA ILE A 87 -9.22 -4.01 7.03
C ILE A 87 -8.20 -5.05 7.48
N ARG A 88 -7.72 -4.94 8.72
CA ARG A 88 -6.72 -5.87 9.27
C ARG A 88 -7.26 -7.30 9.35
N ILE A 89 -8.46 -7.50 9.90
CA ILE A 89 -9.10 -8.82 10.01
C ILE A 89 -9.33 -9.45 8.63
N ASN A 90 -9.71 -8.65 7.63
CA ASN A 90 -9.89 -9.17 6.27
C ASN A 90 -8.57 -9.58 5.63
N TRP A 91 -7.49 -8.80 5.84
CA TRP A 91 -6.18 -9.13 5.30
C TRP A 91 -5.51 -10.33 5.97
N THR A 92 -5.67 -10.53 7.28
CA THR A 92 -5.14 -11.72 7.97
C THR A 92 -5.72 -13.03 7.44
N LYS A 93 -6.92 -13.01 6.86
CA LYS A 93 -7.55 -14.17 6.21
C LYS A 93 -6.98 -14.49 4.82
N GLN A 94 -6.32 -13.54 4.17
CA GLN A 94 -6.00 -13.61 2.73
C GLN A 94 -4.52 -13.43 2.40
N LYS A 95 -3.72 -12.88 3.31
CA LYS A 95 -2.36 -12.42 3.04
C LYS A 95 -1.39 -12.96 4.09
N SER A 96 -0.13 -13.16 3.67
CA SER A 96 0.94 -13.48 4.59
C SER A 96 1.26 -12.30 5.54
N PRO A 97 1.81 -12.55 6.74
CA PRO A 97 2.20 -11.49 7.68
C PRO A 97 3.09 -10.40 7.06
N HIS A 98 4.02 -10.81 6.18
CA HIS A 98 4.89 -9.88 5.48
C HIS A 98 4.12 -8.96 4.52
N ALA A 99 3.18 -9.52 3.74
CA ALA A 99 2.33 -8.73 2.84
C ALA A 99 1.44 -7.75 3.63
N ILE A 100 0.89 -8.18 4.77
CA ILE A 100 0.10 -7.33 5.67
C ILE A 100 0.94 -6.16 6.19
N SER A 101 2.15 -6.44 6.71
CA SER A 101 3.06 -5.41 7.21
C SER A 101 3.41 -4.36 6.15
N ARG A 102 3.63 -4.78 4.90
CA ARG A 102 3.85 -3.86 3.78
C ARG A 102 2.61 -3.01 3.51
N ASP A 103 1.44 -3.62 3.41
CA ASP A 103 0.21 -2.92 3.04
C ASP A 103 -0.25 -1.96 4.17
N LEU A 104 -0.04 -2.31 5.45
CA LEU A 104 -0.27 -1.43 6.59
C LEU A 104 0.66 -0.21 6.59
N ARG A 105 1.91 -0.35 6.13
CA ARG A 105 2.82 0.81 5.96
C ARG A 105 2.27 1.81 4.95
N VAL A 106 1.69 1.33 3.85
CA VAL A 106 1.04 2.19 2.84
C VAL A 106 -0.17 2.89 3.44
N LEU A 107 -1.02 2.17 4.17
CA LEU A 107 -2.19 2.74 4.85
C LEU A 107 -1.78 3.80 5.88
N LYS A 108 -0.74 3.54 6.67
CA LYS A 108 -0.19 4.51 7.63
C LYS A 108 0.37 5.76 6.94
N ALA A 109 1.01 5.61 5.79
CA ALA A 109 1.47 6.75 4.98
C ALA A 109 0.31 7.59 4.47
N LEU A 110 -0.78 6.96 4.02
CA LEU A 110 -2.00 7.66 3.60
C LEU A 110 -2.62 8.44 4.77
N ILE A 111 -2.78 7.82 5.94
CA ILE A 111 -3.35 8.46 7.13
C ILE A 111 -2.56 9.70 7.54
N LYS A 112 -1.22 9.62 7.45
CA LYS A 112 -0.34 10.79 7.68
C LYS A 112 -0.56 11.86 6.61
N HIS A 113 -0.65 11.47 5.34
CA HIS A 113 -0.86 12.39 4.22
C HIS A 113 -2.21 13.12 4.31
N THR A 114 -3.27 12.44 4.77
CA THR A 114 -4.61 13.03 4.97
C THR A 114 -4.80 13.70 6.33
N ASN A 115 -3.73 13.87 7.11
CA ASN A 115 -3.74 14.52 8.43
C ASN A 115 -4.70 13.89 9.47
N GLN A 116 -4.99 12.59 9.36
CA GLN A 116 -5.80 11.85 10.33
C GLN A 116 -4.96 11.43 11.56
N LYS A 117 -4.38 12.42 12.25
CA LYS A 117 -3.35 12.22 13.31
C LYS A 117 -3.78 11.24 14.40
N LYS A 118 -5.08 11.25 14.78
CA LYS A 118 -5.65 10.35 15.81
C LYS A 118 -5.51 8.86 15.47
N LEU A 119 -5.38 8.51 14.19
CA LEU A 119 -5.28 7.11 13.75
C LEU A 119 -3.84 6.63 13.57
N VAL A 120 -2.85 7.52 13.54
CA VAL A 120 -1.45 7.16 13.23
C VAL A 120 -0.86 6.20 14.28
N SER A 121 -1.32 6.30 15.53
CA SER A 121 -0.95 5.45 16.66
C SER A 121 -1.92 4.29 16.90
N ASN A 122 -2.86 4.03 16.00
CA ASN A 122 -3.81 2.93 16.15
C ASN A 122 -3.08 1.57 16.06
N GLU A 123 -3.37 0.69 17.01
CA GLU A 123 -2.74 -0.64 17.10
C GLU A 123 -3.00 -1.52 15.88
N ASN A 124 -4.10 -1.30 15.14
CA ASN A 124 -4.40 -2.03 13.92
C ASN A 124 -3.50 -1.64 12.74
N LEU A 125 -2.67 -0.61 12.88
CA LEU A 125 -1.60 -0.28 11.94
C LEU A 125 -0.27 -0.95 12.29
N ASN A 126 -0.20 -1.69 13.41
CA ASN A 126 1.00 -2.42 13.77
C ASN A 126 1.08 -3.71 12.94
N ALA A 127 2.30 -4.03 12.50
CA ALA A 127 2.55 -5.26 11.79
C ALA A 127 2.12 -6.46 12.66
N PRO A 128 1.47 -7.48 12.09
CA PRO A 128 1.28 -8.74 12.82
C PRO A 128 2.66 -9.27 13.19
N ALA A 129 2.86 -9.62 14.46
CA ALA A 129 4.12 -10.21 14.91
C ALA A 129 4.38 -11.48 14.09
N PRO A 130 5.50 -11.56 13.33
CA PRO A 130 5.75 -12.71 12.47
C PRO A 130 6.06 -14.02 13.24
N TYR A 131 6.16 -13.95 14.58
CA TYR A 131 6.65 -15.04 15.44
C TYR A 131 5.72 -15.40 16.62
N SER A 132 4.52 -14.84 16.72
CA SER A 132 3.59 -15.17 17.82
C SER A 132 2.59 -16.26 17.47
N THR A 133 2.49 -16.68 16.20
CA THR A 133 1.81 -17.91 15.83
C THR A 133 2.71 -19.11 16.14
N ILE A 134 2.12 -20.19 16.65
CA ILE A 134 2.80 -21.43 17.05
C ILE A 134 3.74 -21.96 15.92
N GLU A 135 3.37 -21.73 14.65
CA GLU A 135 4.18 -22.06 13.48
C GLU A 135 5.52 -21.30 13.37
N GLY A 136 5.59 -20.06 13.87
CA GLY A 136 6.81 -19.26 13.90
C GLY A 136 7.83 -19.80 14.92
N LYS A 137 7.35 -20.29 16.07
CA LYS A 137 8.17 -20.93 17.10
C LYS A 137 8.77 -22.26 16.62
N LEU A 138 7.98 -23.07 15.90
CA LEU A 138 8.44 -24.36 15.37
C LEU A 138 9.54 -24.26 14.30
N ARG A 139 9.69 -23.10 13.63
CA ARG A 139 10.79 -22.86 12.68
C ARG A 139 12.08 -22.41 13.35
N GLU A 140 12.01 -21.70 14.48
CA GLU A 140 13.21 -21.29 15.23
C GLU A 140 13.83 -22.45 16.00
N GLU A 141 13.04 -23.43 16.44
CA GLU A 141 13.55 -24.64 17.10
C GLU A 141 14.22 -25.65 16.15
N GLN A 142 14.07 -25.48 14.83
CA GLN A 142 14.69 -26.34 13.81
C GLN A 142 15.98 -25.79 13.21
N ILE A 143 16.40 -24.57 13.60
CA ILE A 143 17.68 -24.03 13.16
C ILE A 143 18.72 -24.45 14.21
N PRO A 144 19.66 -25.36 13.89
CA PRO A 144 20.72 -25.70 14.83
C PRO A 144 21.55 -24.44 15.09
N LYS A 145 21.68 -24.08 16.37
CA LYS A 145 22.61 -23.02 16.77
C LYS A 145 24.05 -23.48 16.46
N PRO A 146 24.93 -22.56 16.03
CA PRO A 146 26.34 -22.87 15.80
C PRO A 146 27.05 -23.32 17.08
#